data_AF-A0A1G2YPA4-F1
#
_entry.id   AF-A0A1G2YPA4-F1
#
_cell.length_a   1.000
_cell.length_b   1.000
_cell.length_c   1.000
_cell.angle_alpha   90.00
_cell.angle_beta   90.00
_cell.angle_gamma   90.00
#
_symmetry.space_group_name_H-M   'P 1'
#
loop_
_entity.id
_entity.type
_entity.pdbx_description
1 polymer ?
#
loop_
_entity_poly.entity_id
_entity_poly.type
_entity_poly.pdbx_seq_one_letter_code
_entity_poly.pdbx_strand_id
1 'polypeptide(L)'
;MIYSNQNNLIDAINLKKVIESLRLFNSKERFFMVGQILGNPDFKPSQTFVKEIESNLNLELPIDLFTAMDYHLDWLYASLYLVFNNGQNKIFSNDEKLITGYQEDIDFIIAFVQNNQCHIILIEVKGVMGWTNKQLRSKAIRLGKVFGQKGDKWLGIVPHFLMMSPKKSKNIDVSDWPKWMSLKGEIPWVKLSVPNGLYKVTRCDKYGNAYKDGTFWILEPRQKQRKLPSPSYA
;
A
#
# COMPACT_ATOMS: atom_id res chain seq x y z
N MET A 1 15.96 37.56 11.48
CA MET A 1 15.86 36.20 12.03
C MET A 1 14.43 35.82 12.49
N ILE A 2 13.37 36.50 12.04
CA ILE A 2 11.97 36.22 12.45
C ILE A 2 11.19 35.45 11.36
N TYR A 3 11.60 35.56 10.09
CA TYR A 3 10.95 34.90 8.95
C TYR A 3 11.10 33.37 8.89
N SER A 4 12.16 32.80 9.47
CA SER A 4 12.38 31.34 9.47
C SER A 4 11.41 30.58 10.39
N ASN A 5 10.96 31.20 11.48
CA ASN A 5 10.06 30.55 12.44
C ASN A 5 8.60 30.49 11.96
N GLN A 6 8.15 31.49 11.19
CA GLN A 6 6.79 31.48 10.64
C GLN A 6 6.62 30.45 9.53
N ASN A 7 7.62 30.29 8.65
CA ASN A 7 7.59 29.27 7.60
C ASN A 7 7.57 27.85 8.21
N ASN A 8 8.42 27.59 9.21
CA ASN A 8 8.43 26.30 9.91
C ASN A 8 7.09 25.96 10.59
N LEU A 9 6.39 26.96 11.12
CA LEU A 9 5.09 26.76 11.75
C LEU A 9 3.99 26.47 10.71
N ILE A 10 3.98 27.20 9.59
CA ILE A 10 3.03 26.99 8.49
C ILE A 10 3.23 25.60 7.87
N ASP A 11 4.48 25.17 7.70
CA ASP A 11 4.81 23.84 7.20
C ASP A 11 4.32 22.75 8.17
N ALA A 12 4.60 22.87 9.47
CA ALA A 12 4.11 21.93 10.48
C ALA A 12 2.57 21.84 10.54
N ILE A 13 1.87 22.98 10.36
CA ILE A 13 0.40 23.02 10.29
C ILE A 13 -0.10 22.27 9.06
N ASN A 14 0.54 22.45 7.90
CA ASN A 14 0.16 21.76 6.67
C ASN A 14 0.36 20.25 6.79
N LEU A 15 1.42 19.78 7.44
CA LEU A 15 1.69 18.35 7.60
C LEU A 15 0.62 17.63 8.45
N LYS A 16 0.12 18.28 9.52
CA LYS A 16 -1.00 17.72 10.30
C LYS A 16 -2.31 17.71 9.52
N LYS A 17 -2.57 18.76 8.73
CA LYS A 17 -3.73 18.82 7.83
C LYS A 17 -3.74 17.70 6.79
N VAL A 18 -2.57 17.20 6.37
CA VAL A 18 -2.51 16.02 5.50
C VAL A 18 -3.10 14.79 6.18
N ILE A 19 -2.75 14.54 7.44
CA ILE A 19 -3.30 13.41 8.20
C ILE A 19 -4.83 13.56 8.36
N GLU A 20 -5.30 14.76 8.69
CA GLU A 20 -6.73 15.07 8.80
C GLU A 20 -7.45 14.86 7.45
N SER A 21 -6.87 15.35 6.36
CA SER A 21 -7.42 15.17 5.02
C SER A 21 -7.50 13.68 4.65
N LEU A 22 -6.44 12.90 4.91
CA LEU A 22 -6.44 11.48 4.65
C LEU A 22 -7.56 10.75 5.42
N ARG A 23 -7.81 11.14 6.68
CA ARG A 23 -8.93 10.61 7.48
C ARG A 23 -10.28 10.95 6.85
N LEU A 24 -10.48 12.19 6.41
CA LEU A 24 -11.75 12.64 5.83
C LEU A 24 -12.11 11.91 4.52
N PHE A 25 -11.11 11.58 3.70
CA PHE A 25 -11.36 10.82 2.47
C PHE A 25 -11.55 9.31 2.70
N ASN A 26 -11.16 8.77 3.86
CA ASN A 26 -11.33 7.35 4.14
C ASN A 26 -12.82 7.01 4.29
N SER A 27 -13.41 6.47 3.22
CA SER A 27 -14.83 6.09 3.18
C SER A 27 -15.01 4.59 2.89
N LYS A 28 -13.97 3.76 3.04
CA LYS A 28 -14.06 2.34 2.72
C LYS A 28 -14.89 1.59 3.76
N GLU A 29 -16.03 1.04 3.36
CA GLU A 29 -16.93 0.28 4.25
C GLU A 29 -16.22 -0.88 4.98
N ARG A 30 -15.34 -1.61 4.28
CA ARG A 30 -14.57 -2.73 4.87
C ARG A 30 -13.67 -2.30 6.02
N PHE A 31 -13.11 -1.09 5.97
CA PHE A 31 -12.36 -0.51 7.07
C PHE A 31 -13.27 -0.34 8.29
N PHE A 32 -14.38 0.39 8.17
CA PHE A 32 -15.25 0.65 9.33
C PHE A 32 -15.84 -0.64 9.91
N MET A 33 -16.32 -1.55 9.05
CA MET A 33 -16.94 -2.81 9.46
C MET A 33 -15.96 -3.71 10.24
N VAL A 34 -14.79 -4.00 9.67
CA VAL A 34 -13.81 -4.90 10.32
C VAL A 34 -13.28 -4.28 11.60
N GLY A 35 -13.04 -2.97 11.61
CA GLY A 35 -12.56 -2.25 12.78
C GLY A 35 -13.55 -2.33 13.93
N GLN A 36 -14.85 -2.17 13.63
CA GLN A 36 -15.91 -2.34 14.62
C GLN A 36 -16.02 -3.78 15.13
N ILE A 37 -15.98 -4.78 14.24
CA ILE A 37 -16.07 -6.20 14.60
C ILE A 37 -14.92 -6.61 15.53
N LEU A 38 -13.71 -6.12 15.28
CA LEU A 38 -12.51 -6.50 16.03
C LEU A 38 -12.21 -5.59 17.24
N GLY A 39 -13.03 -4.58 17.51
CA GLY A 39 -12.75 -3.58 18.55
C GLY A 39 -11.50 -2.74 18.27
N ASN A 40 -11.12 -2.59 17.00
CA ASN A 40 -9.99 -1.80 16.53
C ASN A 40 -10.42 -0.82 15.42
N PRO A 41 -11.28 0.18 15.72
CA PRO A 41 -11.89 1.05 14.72
C PRO A 41 -10.89 1.90 13.93
N ASP A 42 -9.72 2.18 14.52
CA ASP A 42 -8.65 2.96 13.88
C ASP A 42 -7.61 2.10 13.16
N PHE A 43 -7.80 0.77 13.10
CA PHE A 43 -6.85 -0.19 12.51
C PHE A 43 -5.43 -0.07 13.06
N LYS A 44 -5.29 0.22 14.36
CA LYS A 44 -3.97 0.36 14.99
C LYS A 44 -3.15 -0.92 14.77
N PRO A 45 -1.93 -0.80 14.18
CA PRO A 45 -1.09 -1.95 13.92
C PRO A 45 -0.58 -2.55 15.24
N SER A 46 -0.38 -3.87 15.28
CA SER A 46 0.24 -4.51 16.43
C SER A 46 1.70 -4.07 16.58
N GLN A 47 2.23 -4.09 17.82
CA GLN A 47 3.63 -3.73 18.08
C GLN A 47 4.62 -4.59 17.28
N THR A 48 4.29 -5.87 17.08
CA THR A 48 5.11 -6.80 16.28
C THR A 48 5.18 -6.32 14.83
N PHE A 49 4.05 -5.95 14.24
CA PHE A 49 4.01 -5.43 12.88
C PHE A 49 4.72 -4.08 12.77
N VAL A 50 4.55 -3.18 13.75
CA VAL A 50 5.28 -1.91 13.81
C VAL A 50 6.80 -2.14 13.76
N LYS A 51 7.34 -3.03 14.59
CA LYS A 51 8.78 -3.36 14.60
C LYS A 51 9.28 -3.91 13.27
N GLU A 52 8.47 -4.72 12.59
CA GLU A 52 8.82 -5.23 11.25
C GLU A 52 8.91 -4.09 10.22
N ILE A 53 7.97 -3.14 10.26
CA ILE A 53 7.99 -1.96 9.39
C ILE A 53 9.20 -1.06 9.68
N GLU A 54 9.43 -0.73 10.95
CA GLU A 54 10.56 0.09 11.41
C GLU A 54 11.90 -0.48 10.93
N SER A 55 12.10 -1.79 11.13
CA SER A 55 13.32 -2.46 10.70
C SER A 55 13.50 -2.50 9.18
N ASN A 56 12.43 -2.70 8.40
CA ASN A 56 12.52 -2.79 6.94
C ASN A 56 12.65 -1.44 6.24
N LEU A 57 12.14 -0.37 6.86
CA LEU A 57 12.20 0.99 6.30
C LEU A 57 13.28 1.86 6.92
N ASN A 58 13.94 1.40 7.99
CA ASN A 58 14.88 2.19 8.80
C ASN A 58 14.22 3.48 9.30
N LEU A 59 13.06 3.33 9.92
CA LEU A 59 12.21 4.39 10.48
C LEU A 59 11.83 4.03 11.92
N GLU A 60 11.42 5.03 12.69
CA GLU A 60 10.76 4.86 13.99
C GLU A 60 9.32 5.36 13.85
N LEU A 61 8.33 4.54 14.21
CA LEU A 61 6.93 4.91 14.10
C LEU A 61 6.44 5.46 15.45
N PRO A 62 5.83 6.66 15.49
CA PRO A 62 5.22 7.16 16.71
C PRO A 62 3.96 6.37 17.06
N ILE A 63 3.45 6.60 18.28
CA ILE A 63 2.19 5.98 18.72
C ILE A 63 0.98 6.54 17.95
N ASP A 64 1.02 7.83 17.61
CA ASP A 64 -0.07 8.50 16.88
C ASP A 64 0.09 8.28 15.37
N LEU A 65 -0.66 7.31 14.87
CA LEU A 65 -0.67 6.91 13.47
C LEU A 65 -2.07 7.11 12.88
N PHE A 66 -2.13 7.59 11.64
CA PHE A 66 -3.28 7.31 10.78
C PHE A 66 -3.02 6.01 10.03
N THR A 67 -4.03 5.14 10.00
CA THR A 67 -4.00 3.95 9.13
C THR A 67 -5.33 3.76 8.41
N ALA A 68 -5.27 3.13 7.25
CA ALA A 68 -6.46 2.72 6.50
C ALA A 68 -6.15 1.55 5.57
N MET A 69 -7.18 0.77 5.22
CA MET A 69 -7.08 -0.34 4.27
C MET A 69 -7.78 -0.01 2.95
N ASP A 70 -7.37 -0.66 1.86
CA ASP A 70 -7.90 -0.46 0.51
C ASP A 70 -8.02 1.03 0.13
N TYR A 71 -7.02 1.83 0.49
CA TYR A 71 -7.10 3.29 0.37
C TYR A 71 -6.95 3.74 -1.09
N HIS A 72 -7.95 4.44 -1.61
CA HIS A 72 -8.00 4.79 -3.04
C HIS A 72 -6.90 5.78 -3.43
N LEU A 73 -6.24 5.58 -4.59
CA LEU A 73 -5.18 6.48 -5.04
C LEU A 73 -5.67 7.89 -5.43
N ASP A 74 -6.86 8.02 -6.03
CA ASP A 74 -7.53 9.32 -6.20
C ASP A 74 -7.70 10.06 -4.85
N TRP A 75 -8.10 9.37 -3.76
CA TRP A 75 -8.23 9.98 -2.43
C TRP A 75 -6.88 10.44 -1.87
N LEU A 76 -5.84 9.63 -2.05
CA LEU A 76 -4.48 9.99 -1.64
C LEU A 76 -4.01 11.26 -2.36
N TYR A 77 -4.17 11.31 -3.68
CA TYR A 77 -3.80 12.48 -4.47
C TYR A 77 -4.63 13.71 -4.08
N ALA A 78 -5.96 13.57 -3.99
CA ALA A 78 -6.85 14.67 -3.60
C ALA A 78 -6.50 15.22 -2.21
N SER A 79 -6.19 14.34 -1.25
CA SER A 79 -5.79 14.76 0.10
C SER A 79 -4.55 15.63 0.11
N LEU A 80 -3.52 15.23 -0.63
CA LEU A 80 -2.29 16.00 -0.77
C LEU A 80 -2.57 17.31 -1.51
N TYR A 81 -3.22 17.23 -2.67
CA TYR A 81 -3.51 18.40 -3.50
C TYR A 81 -4.28 19.48 -2.74
N LEU A 82 -5.35 19.12 -2.02
CA LEU A 82 -6.18 20.10 -1.31
C LEU A 82 -5.42 20.81 -0.20
N VAL A 83 -4.58 20.10 0.56
CA VAL A 83 -3.80 20.70 1.64
C VAL A 83 -2.76 21.68 1.09
N PHE A 84 -2.03 21.29 0.06
CA PHE A 84 -0.95 22.12 -0.50
C PHE A 84 -1.45 23.27 -1.40
N ASN A 85 -2.70 23.22 -1.86
CA ASN A 85 -3.30 24.28 -2.69
C ASN A 85 -4.40 25.06 -1.97
N ASN A 86 -4.53 24.91 -0.65
CA ASN A 86 -5.60 25.52 0.15
C ASN A 86 -7.00 25.31 -0.45
N GLY A 87 -7.20 24.13 -1.04
CA GLY A 87 -8.44 23.77 -1.71
C GLY A 87 -9.56 23.56 -0.69
N GLN A 88 -10.66 24.28 -0.88
CA GLN A 88 -11.94 24.02 -0.22
C GLN A 88 -12.96 23.55 -1.25
N ASN A 89 -14.14 23.11 -0.81
CA ASN A 89 -15.20 22.56 -1.65
C ASN A 89 -15.52 23.44 -2.88
N LYS A 90 -14.90 23.11 -4.02
CA LYS A 90 -14.89 23.83 -5.30
C LYS A 90 -14.64 22.85 -6.43
N ILE A 91 -14.74 23.33 -7.67
CA ILE A 91 -14.36 22.58 -8.87
C ILE A 91 -12.84 22.70 -9.07
N PHE A 92 -12.16 21.57 -9.27
CA PHE A 92 -10.72 21.50 -9.54
C PHE A 92 -10.46 20.94 -10.93
N SER A 93 -9.42 21.46 -11.60
CA SER A 93 -8.97 20.88 -12.87
C SER A 93 -8.38 19.48 -12.64
N ASN A 94 -8.54 18.61 -13.64
CA ASN A 94 -7.93 17.28 -13.69
C ASN A 94 -7.00 17.15 -14.92
N ASP A 95 -6.30 18.23 -15.30
CA ASP A 95 -5.39 18.25 -16.45
C ASP A 95 -4.26 17.22 -16.33
N GLU A 96 -3.78 16.97 -15.10
CA GLU A 96 -2.78 15.92 -14.82
C GLU A 96 -3.34 14.49 -14.94
N LYS A 97 -4.68 14.35 -15.06
CA LYS A 97 -5.41 13.07 -15.14
C LYS A 97 -5.07 12.11 -13.99
N LEU A 98 -4.93 12.65 -12.78
CA LEU A 98 -4.61 11.90 -11.57
C LEU A 98 -5.84 11.46 -10.78
N ILE A 99 -6.97 12.16 -10.96
CA ILE A 99 -8.29 11.68 -10.57
C ILE A 99 -8.81 10.87 -11.75
N THR A 100 -8.86 9.55 -11.60
CA THR A 100 -9.16 8.65 -12.71
C THR A 100 -10.58 8.12 -12.66
N GLY A 101 -11.21 8.12 -11.48
CA GLY A 101 -12.46 7.42 -11.23
C GLY A 101 -12.34 5.88 -11.29
N TYR A 102 -11.15 5.35 -11.57
CA TYR A 102 -10.87 3.92 -11.54
C TYR A 102 -10.41 3.51 -10.16
N GLN A 103 -10.96 2.41 -9.68
CA GLN A 103 -10.61 1.83 -8.39
C GLN A 103 -9.22 1.18 -8.46
N GLU A 104 -8.21 2.00 -8.16
CA GLU A 104 -6.85 1.55 -7.86
C GLU A 104 -6.56 1.94 -6.41
N ASP A 105 -6.51 0.92 -5.55
CA ASP A 105 -6.38 1.07 -4.10
C ASP A 105 -4.98 0.67 -3.65
N ILE A 106 -4.49 1.24 -2.55
CA ILE A 106 -3.34 0.74 -1.76
C ILE A 106 -3.91 -0.17 -0.68
N ASP A 107 -3.41 -1.40 -0.54
CA ASP A 107 -3.99 -2.37 0.39
C ASP A 107 -3.95 -1.90 1.84
N PHE A 108 -2.87 -1.23 2.27
CA PHE A 108 -2.77 -0.59 3.58
C PHE A 108 -1.89 0.66 3.56
N ILE A 109 -2.31 1.74 4.23
CA ILE A 109 -1.56 2.98 4.38
C ILE A 109 -1.30 3.26 5.86
N ILE A 110 -0.11 3.75 6.18
CA ILE A 110 0.24 4.31 7.48
C ILE A 110 0.76 5.73 7.24
N ALA A 111 0.25 6.73 7.95
CA ALA A 111 0.76 8.09 7.87
C ALA A 111 0.93 8.73 9.25
N PHE A 112 2.00 9.50 9.42
CA PHE A 112 2.32 10.16 10.69
C PHE A 112 3.24 11.36 10.46
N VAL A 113 3.27 12.28 11.44
CA VAL A 113 4.18 13.44 11.43
C VAL A 113 5.28 13.22 12.46
N GLN A 114 6.54 13.35 12.04
CA GLN A 114 7.71 13.27 12.91
C GLN A 114 8.81 14.17 12.35
N ASN A 115 9.59 14.83 13.20
CA ASN A 115 10.75 15.64 12.80
C ASN A 115 10.44 16.67 11.67
N ASN A 116 9.27 17.29 11.73
CA ASN A 116 8.77 18.24 10.72
C ASN A 116 8.62 17.65 9.31
N GLN A 117 8.32 16.35 9.23
CA GLN A 117 7.99 15.63 8.00
C GLN A 117 6.73 14.80 8.20
N CYS A 118 5.90 14.69 7.18
CA CYS A 118 4.79 13.75 7.13
C CYS A 118 5.22 12.51 6.34
N HIS A 119 5.41 11.41 7.05
CA HIS A 119 5.73 10.12 6.45
C HIS A 119 4.44 9.45 5.98
N ILE A 120 4.44 8.92 4.77
CA ILE A 120 3.33 8.13 4.21
C ILE A 120 3.87 6.80 3.71
N ILE A 121 3.58 5.72 4.44
CA ILE A 121 3.97 4.36 4.12
C ILE A 121 2.84 3.69 3.35
N LEU A 122 3.13 3.27 2.14
CA LEU A 122 2.21 2.58 1.23
C LEU A 122 2.56 1.10 1.20
N ILE A 123 1.63 0.24 1.61
CA ILE A 123 1.84 -1.20 1.73
C ILE A 123 0.94 -1.92 0.72
N GLU A 124 1.58 -2.65 -0.20
CA GLU A 124 0.91 -3.54 -1.16
C GLU A 124 1.01 -4.99 -0.69
N VAL A 125 -0.12 -5.67 -0.59
CA VAL A 125 -0.26 -6.98 0.03
C VAL A 125 -0.66 -8.02 -1.02
N LYS A 126 -0.02 -9.19 -0.98
CA LYS A 126 -0.43 -10.32 -1.82
C LYS A 126 -0.30 -11.66 -1.12
N GLY A 127 -1.44 -12.31 -0.89
CA GLY A 127 -1.52 -13.51 -0.05
C GLY A 127 -1.25 -14.84 -0.75
N VAL A 128 -1.48 -14.96 -2.06
CA VAL A 128 -1.37 -16.28 -2.72
C VAL A 128 -0.65 -16.24 -4.05
N MET A 129 -1.00 -15.30 -4.92
CA MET A 129 -0.38 -15.18 -6.23
C MET A 129 0.86 -14.27 -6.16
N GLY A 130 1.83 -14.47 -7.05
CA GLY A 130 2.95 -13.54 -7.20
C GLY A 130 2.51 -12.25 -7.91
N TRP A 131 3.30 -11.19 -7.79
CA TRP A 131 3.14 -9.99 -8.61
C TRP A 131 3.75 -10.19 -9.99
N THR A 132 3.19 -9.49 -10.98
CA THR A 132 3.81 -9.35 -12.30
C THR A 132 4.51 -8.00 -12.39
N ASN A 133 5.60 -7.93 -13.16
CA ASN A 133 6.28 -6.65 -13.45
C ASN A 133 5.33 -5.62 -14.06
N LYS A 134 4.39 -6.04 -14.91
CA LYS A 134 3.38 -5.14 -15.50
C LYS A 134 2.50 -4.46 -14.44
N GLN A 135 1.98 -5.23 -13.48
CA GLN A 135 1.12 -4.70 -12.41
C GLN A 135 1.88 -3.70 -11.55
N LEU A 136 3.07 -4.08 -11.08
CA LEU A 136 3.86 -3.21 -10.21
C LEU A 136 4.42 -1.98 -10.94
N ARG A 137 4.83 -2.11 -12.19
CA ARG A 137 5.28 -0.96 -12.99
C ARG A 137 4.17 0.06 -13.19
N SER A 138 2.94 -0.39 -13.47
CA SER A 138 1.78 0.51 -13.58
C SER A 138 1.57 1.30 -12.27
N LYS A 139 1.65 0.60 -11.14
CA LYS A 139 1.54 1.19 -9.81
C LYS A 139 2.65 2.21 -9.54
N ALA A 140 3.90 1.85 -9.85
CA ALA A 140 5.06 2.70 -9.65
C ALA A 140 5.00 3.98 -10.50
N ILE A 141 4.59 3.88 -11.76
CA ILE A 141 4.36 5.04 -12.64
C ILE A 141 3.33 5.98 -12.02
N ARG A 142 2.20 5.42 -11.56
CA ARG A 142 1.13 6.23 -10.98
C ARG A 142 1.58 6.93 -9.69
N LEU A 143 2.18 6.20 -8.76
CA LEU A 143 2.71 6.75 -7.52
C LEU A 143 3.83 7.77 -7.79
N GLY A 144 4.64 7.57 -8.83
CA GLY A 144 5.62 8.54 -9.30
C GLY A 144 5.01 9.84 -9.79
N LYS A 145 3.79 9.83 -10.35
CA LYS A 145 3.08 11.07 -10.68
C LYS A 145 2.46 11.75 -9.45
N VAL A 146 2.03 10.96 -8.46
CA VAL A 146 1.46 11.47 -7.20
C VAL A 146 2.53 12.13 -6.34
N PHE A 147 3.69 11.50 -6.17
CA PHE A 147 4.74 11.97 -5.25
C PHE A 147 5.98 12.55 -5.94
N GLY A 148 6.08 12.45 -7.26
CA GLY A 148 7.31 12.74 -7.99
C GLY A 148 8.29 11.55 -8.01
N GLN A 149 9.19 11.53 -8.99
CA GLN A 149 10.18 10.45 -9.15
C GLN A 149 11.19 10.37 -7.99
N LYS A 150 11.41 11.48 -7.29
CA LYS A 150 12.25 11.55 -6.08
C LYS A 150 11.44 11.55 -4.78
N GLY A 151 10.10 11.60 -4.87
CA GLY A 151 9.23 11.68 -3.69
C GLY A 151 9.10 13.09 -3.10
N ASP A 152 9.49 14.11 -3.84
CA ASP A 152 9.64 15.51 -3.42
C ASP A 152 8.59 16.45 -4.02
N LYS A 153 7.50 15.94 -4.63
CA LYS A 153 6.44 16.78 -5.23
C LYS A 153 5.74 17.67 -4.19
N TRP A 154 5.65 17.20 -2.95
CA TRP A 154 4.96 17.91 -1.86
C TRP A 154 5.93 18.21 -0.73
N LEU A 155 6.09 19.48 -0.38
CA LEU A 155 7.05 19.92 0.63
C LEU A 155 6.78 19.23 1.98
N GLY A 156 7.81 18.58 2.52
CA GLY A 156 7.73 17.90 3.83
C GLY A 156 7.01 16.55 3.81
N ILE A 157 6.54 16.07 2.66
CA ILE A 157 6.02 14.69 2.52
C ILE A 157 7.16 13.73 2.20
N VAL A 158 7.22 12.62 2.91
CA VAL A 158 8.20 11.55 2.69
C VAL A 158 7.46 10.25 2.42
N PRO A 159 7.29 9.85 1.15
CA PRO A 159 6.63 8.61 0.81
C PRO A 159 7.58 7.41 1.00
N HIS A 160 7.02 6.30 1.47
CA HIS A 160 7.69 5.00 1.60
C HIS A 160 6.84 3.93 0.93
N PHE A 161 7.48 2.90 0.40
CA PHE A 161 6.78 1.77 -0.22
C PHE A 161 7.26 0.46 0.38
N LEU A 162 6.31 -0.45 0.62
CA LEU A 162 6.59 -1.75 1.20
C LEU A 162 5.68 -2.81 0.58
N MET A 163 6.23 -4.00 0.35
CA MET A 163 5.45 -5.14 -0.13
C MET A 163 5.25 -6.16 1.00
N MET A 164 4.08 -6.78 1.05
CA MET A 164 3.78 -7.80 2.04
C MET A 164 3.27 -9.08 1.37
N SER A 165 3.94 -10.20 1.60
CA SER A 165 3.55 -11.50 1.01
C SER A 165 4.14 -12.69 1.75
N PRO A 166 3.64 -13.92 1.55
CA PRO A 166 4.22 -15.10 2.19
C PRO A 166 5.68 -15.35 1.83
N LYS A 167 6.10 -14.93 0.63
CA LYS A 167 7.47 -15.07 0.11
C LYS A 167 7.85 -13.80 -0.62
N LYS A 168 9.09 -13.33 -0.40
CA LYS A 168 9.67 -12.21 -1.15
C LYS A 168 9.60 -12.49 -2.65
N SER A 169 9.15 -11.51 -3.41
CA SER A 169 9.09 -11.60 -4.87
C SER A 169 10.49 -11.75 -5.44
N LYS A 170 10.61 -12.57 -6.49
CA LYS A 170 11.85 -12.72 -7.28
C LYS A 170 11.64 -12.08 -8.64
N ASN A 171 12.70 -11.54 -9.22
CA ASN A 171 12.71 -10.99 -10.58
C ASN A 171 11.74 -9.81 -10.80
N ILE A 172 11.60 -8.95 -9.79
CA ILE A 172 10.92 -7.65 -9.97
C ILE A 172 11.95 -6.65 -10.50
N ASP A 173 11.66 -6.07 -11.65
CA ASP A 173 12.45 -5.00 -12.24
C ASP A 173 11.97 -3.65 -11.72
N VAL A 174 12.85 -2.99 -10.97
CA VAL A 174 12.62 -1.69 -10.33
C VAL A 174 13.42 -0.56 -10.96
N SER A 175 14.11 -0.81 -12.08
CA SER A 175 15.02 0.16 -12.71
C SER A 175 14.36 1.51 -13.04
N ASP A 176 13.12 1.47 -13.50
CA ASP A 176 12.32 2.65 -13.87
C ASP A 176 11.40 3.16 -12.75
N TRP A 177 11.52 2.64 -11.53
CA TRP A 177 10.62 3.02 -10.44
C TRP A 177 11.05 4.35 -9.81
N PRO A 178 10.12 5.11 -9.20
CA PRO A 178 10.48 6.22 -8.34
C PRO A 178 11.48 5.77 -7.27
N LYS A 179 12.53 6.56 -7.07
CA LYS A 179 13.69 6.17 -6.24
C LYS A 179 13.30 5.83 -4.80
N TRP A 180 12.29 6.52 -4.27
CA TRP A 180 11.77 6.33 -2.92
C TRP A 180 11.03 5.00 -2.71
N MET A 181 10.65 4.29 -3.78
CA MET A 181 9.96 2.99 -3.67
C MET A 181 10.90 1.81 -3.42
N SER A 182 12.23 2.03 -3.49
CA SER A 182 13.24 1.00 -3.27
C SER A 182 14.35 1.53 -2.36
N LEU A 183 14.87 0.67 -1.48
CA LEU A 183 16.02 0.96 -0.64
C LEU A 183 17.20 0.13 -1.15
N LYS A 184 18.29 0.80 -1.55
CA LYS A 184 19.50 0.17 -2.09
C LYS A 184 19.23 -0.77 -3.28
N GLY A 185 18.24 -0.42 -4.11
CA GLY A 185 17.85 -1.20 -5.29
C GLY A 185 16.93 -2.38 -5.01
N GLU A 186 16.49 -2.58 -3.77
CA GLU A 186 15.52 -3.60 -3.40
C GLU A 186 14.23 -2.98 -2.85
N ILE A 187 13.11 -3.68 -3.04
CA ILE A 187 11.83 -3.28 -2.45
C ILE A 187 11.78 -3.78 -1.01
N PRO A 188 11.51 -2.91 -0.02
CA PRO A 188 11.26 -3.32 1.36
C PRO A 188 10.14 -4.36 1.43
N TRP A 189 10.31 -5.40 2.25
CA TRP A 189 9.39 -6.54 2.27
C TRP A 189 9.15 -7.09 3.66
N VAL A 190 7.88 -7.28 4.00
CA VAL A 190 7.45 -7.95 5.24
C VAL A 190 6.72 -9.24 4.90
N LYS A 191 6.95 -10.27 5.71
CA LYS A 191 6.31 -11.57 5.52
C LYS A 191 4.84 -11.51 5.94
N LEU A 192 3.95 -11.92 5.03
CA LEU A 192 2.56 -12.18 5.37
C LEU A 192 2.37 -13.64 5.79
N SER A 193 1.88 -13.85 7.02
CA SER A 193 1.46 -15.16 7.50
C SER A 193 0.13 -15.56 6.84
N VAL A 194 0.18 -16.46 5.87
CA VAL A 194 -1.00 -17.03 5.20
C VAL A 194 -1.12 -18.49 5.60
N PRO A 195 -2.32 -18.95 6.03
CA PRO A 195 -2.55 -20.35 6.35
C PRO A 195 -2.20 -21.30 5.21
N ASN A 196 -1.73 -22.49 5.55
CA ASN A 196 -1.55 -23.58 4.60
C ASN A 196 -2.90 -24.21 4.22
N GLY A 197 -2.93 -25.00 3.15
CA GLY A 197 -4.12 -25.78 2.79
C GLY A 197 -5.25 -24.99 2.12
N LEU A 198 -5.00 -23.76 1.69
CA LEU A 198 -6.00 -22.99 0.94
C LEU A 198 -6.25 -23.60 -0.45
N TYR A 199 -7.50 -23.56 -0.91
CA TYR A 199 -7.91 -23.97 -2.25
C TYR A 199 -8.15 -22.76 -3.16
N LYS A 200 -8.02 -22.96 -4.47
CA LYS A 200 -8.53 -22.06 -5.50
C LYS A 200 -9.60 -22.79 -6.31
N VAL A 201 -10.60 -22.04 -6.74
CA VAL A 201 -11.57 -22.49 -7.72
C VAL A 201 -11.03 -22.13 -9.09
N THR A 202 -10.92 -23.12 -9.97
CA THR A 202 -10.46 -22.93 -11.35
C THR A 202 -11.58 -23.36 -12.30
N ARG A 203 -11.90 -22.50 -13.27
CA ARG A 203 -12.81 -22.83 -14.38
C ARG A 203 -12.15 -23.89 -15.27
N CYS A 204 -12.91 -24.91 -15.65
CA CYS A 204 -12.40 -26.01 -16.46
C CYS A 204 -13.40 -26.50 -17.51
N ASP A 205 -12.88 -27.31 -18.44
CA ASP A 205 -13.68 -28.13 -19.35
C ASP A 205 -14.18 -29.42 -18.65
N LYS A 206 -14.92 -30.26 -19.38
CA LYS A 206 -15.44 -31.54 -18.86
C LYS A 206 -14.36 -32.54 -18.46
N TYR A 207 -13.10 -32.28 -18.79
CA TYR A 207 -11.94 -33.11 -18.48
C TYR A 207 -11.10 -32.55 -17.33
N GLY A 208 -11.50 -31.39 -16.76
CA GLY A 208 -10.76 -30.74 -15.68
C GLY A 208 -9.60 -29.84 -16.12
N ASN A 209 -9.41 -29.62 -17.43
CA ASN A 209 -8.39 -28.71 -17.91
C ASN A 209 -8.84 -27.26 -17.78
N ALA A 210 -7.92 -26.36 -17.44
CA ALA A 210 -8.23 -24.94 -17.33
C ALA A 210 -8.84 -24.40 -18.63
N TYR A 211 -10.04 -23.84 -18.53
CA TYR A 211 -10.81 -23.36 -19.69
C TYR A 211 -11.49 -22.03 -19.36
N LYS A 212 -11.27 -21.02 -20.20
CA LYS A 212 -11.65 -19.61 -19.91
C LYS A 212 -13.17 -19.41 -19.83
N ASP A 213 -13.90 -20.06 -20.73
CA ASP A 213 -15.36 -19.97 -20.81
C ASP A 213 -16.02 -20.82 -19.71
N GLY A 214 -15.37 -21.93 -19.31
CA GLY A 214 -15.57 -22.57 -18.01
C GLY A 214 -16.96 -23.16 -17.78
N THR A 215 -17.35 -24.15 -18.60
CA THR A 215 -18.62 -24.86 -18.39
C THR A 215 -18.62 -25.75 -17.12
N PHE A 216 -17.45 -25.98 -16.53
CA PHE A 216 -17.25 -26.70 -15.26
C PHE A 216 -16.28 -25.94 -14.33
N TRP A 217 -16.15 -26.40 -13.08
CA TRP A 217 -15.17 -25.87 -12.13
C TRP A 217 -14.56 -27.00 -11.27
N ILE A 218 -13.32 -26.79 -10.82
CA ILE A 218 -12.59 -27.72 -9.96
C ILE A 218 -11.93 -26.99 -8.79
N LEU A 219 -11.76 -27.69 -7.67
CA LEU A 219 -10.95 -27.26 -6.52
C LEU A 219 -9.50 -27.71 -6.71
N GLU A 220 -8.57 -26.76 -6.65
CA GLU A 220 -7.13 -27.04 -6.71
C GLU A 220 -6.43 -26.46 -5.47
N PRO A 221 -5.48 -27.19 -4.85
CA PRO A 221 -4.64 -26.61 -3.80
C PRO A 221 -3.86 -25.39 -4.30
N ARG A 222 -3.87 -24.28 -3.55
CA ARG A 222 -3.13 -23.05 -3.89
C ARG A 222 -1.62 -23.19 -3.72
N GLN A 223 -1.20 -24.06 -2.81
CA GLN A 223 0.20 -24.44 -2.64
C GLN A 223 0.30 -25.94 -2.97
N LYS A 224 1.22 -26.32 -3.86
CA LYS A 224 1.56 -27.73 -4.02
C LYS A 224 2.02 -28.24 -2.66
N GLN A 225 1.29 -29.17 -2.06
CA GLN A 225 1.82 -29.93 -0.92
C GLN A 225 3.15 -30.52 -1.38
N ARG A 226 4.23 -30.28 -0.63
CA ARG A 226 5.47 -31.03 -0.83
C ARG A 226 5.07 -32.50 -0.69
N LYS A 227 5.23 -33.30 -1.75
CA LYS A 227 5.20 -34.75 -1.62
C LYS A 227 6.23 -35.08 -0.53
N LEU A 228 5.78 -35.64 0.59
CA LEU A 228 6.69 -36.29 1.51
C LEU A 228 7.46 -37.34 0.70
N PRO A 229 8.79 -37.45 0.85
CA PRO A 229 9.53 -38.51 0.19
C PRO A 229 8.90 -39.84 0.58
N SER A 230 8.62 -40.68 -0.41
CA SER A 230 8.16 -42.05 -0.18
C SER A 230 9.12 -42.71 0.80
N PRO A 231 8.65 -43.40 1.86
CA PRO A 231 9.55 -44.17 2.70
C PRO A 231 10.30 -45.15 1.80
N SER A 232 11.63 -45.05 1.80
CA SER A 232 12.48 -46.08 1.23
C SER A 232 12.25 -47.34 2.06
N TYR A 233 11.50 -48.28 1.52
CA TYR A 233 11.52 -49.64 2.03
C TYR A 233 12.89 -50.21 1.68
N ALA A 234 13.73 -50.35 2.71
CA ALA A 234 14.92 -51.18 2.69
C ALA A 234 14.51 -52.64 2.96
#